data_AF-A0A7R7XPD3-F1
#
_entry.id   AF-A0A7R7XPD3-F1
#
_cell.length_a   1.000
_cell.length_b   1.000
_cell.length_c   1.000
_cell.angle_alpha   90.00
_cell.angle_beta   90.00
_cell.angle_gamma   90.00
#
_symmetry.space_group_name_H-M   'P 1'
#
loop_
_entity.id
_entity.type
_entity.pdbx_description
1 polymer ?
#
loop_
_entity_poly.entity_id
_entity_poly.type
_entity_poly.pdbx_seq_one_letter_code
_entity_poly.pdbx_strand_id
1 'polypeptide(L)'
;MAVPTPTKLGHLTPRLLRIFILASIGAMNFGYDNNWWSGAIASKEFNADFGRYVDGPDQPKRLPSSWLSTASGTPIAGWIVGCFVASYLTSSLGRRKTIMILCAVGLVGIIIAVHVCMAIHVKICPRSGAEESLIVRTVQG
;
A
#
# COMPACT_ATOMS: atom_id res chain seq x y z
N MET A 1 26.40 12.16 20.69
CA MET A 1 26.86 11.29 19.58
C MET A 1 27.26 12.19 18.43
N ALA A 2 28.57 12.38 18.20
CA ALA A 2 29.06 13.25 17.15
C ALA A 2 28.78 12.62 15.77
N VAL A 3 28.07 13.35 14.91
CA VAL A 3 27.89 12.98 13.50
C VAL A 3 29.19 13.36 12.78
N PRO A 4 29.97 12.40 12.24
CA PRO A 4 31.20 12.73 11.54
C PRO A 4 30.88 13.46 10.22
N THR A 5 31.55 14.60 10.01
CA THR A 5 31.51 15.45 8.82
C THR A 5 31.91 14.67 7.55
N PRO A 6 31.31 14.98 6.38
CA PRO A 6 31.43 14.18 5.17
C PRO A 6 32.86 14.25 4.60
N THR A 7 33.63 13.18 4.83
CA THR A 7 34.98 13.01 4.32
C THR A 7 34.93 12.34 2.95
N LYS A 8 35.35 13.09 1.92
CA LYS A 8 35.64 12.74 0.51
C LYS A 8 35.14 11.37 -0.02
N LEU A 9 34.32 11.44 -1.08
CA LEU A 9 33.81 10.36 -1.96
C LEU A 9 34.86 9.36 -2.49
N GLY A 10 36.16 9.52 -2.20
CA GLY A 10 37.25 8.66 -2.66
C GLY A 10 37.35 7.27 -2.02
N HIS A 11 36.64 7.02 -0.90
CA HIS A 11 36.59 5.71 -0.23
C HIS A 11 35.29 4.92 -0.49
N LEU A 12 34.46 5.38 -1.44
CA LEU A 12 33.29 4.64 -1.89
C LEU A 12 33.73 3.40 -2.66
N THR A 13 33.94 2.31 -1.94
CA THR A 13 34.10 1.01 -2.59
C THR A 13 32.82 0.70 -3.37
N PRO A 14 32.92 0.11 -4.57
CA PRO A 14 31.74 -0.29 -5.36
C PRO A 14 30.87 -1.33 -4.63
N ARG A 15 31.39 -1.93 -3.56
CA ARG A 15 30.63 -2.79 -2.64
C ARG A 15 29.70 -1.98 -1.73
N LEU A 16 30.18 -0.84 -1.22
CA LEU A 16 29.39 0.03 -0.35
C LEU A 16 28.25 0.69 -1.13
N LEU A 17 28.54 1.19 -2.34
CA LEU A 17 27.55 1.78 -3.24
C LEU A 17 26.37 0.83 -3.52
N ARG A 18 26.65 -0.45 -3.79
CA ARG A 18 25.60 -1.47 -4.02
C ARG A 18 24.68 -1.66 -2.82
N ILE A 19 25.22 -1.62 -1.60
CA ILE A 19 24.42 -1.77 -0.37
C ILE A 19 23.53 -0.53 -0.16
N PHE A 20 24.05 0.67 -0.43
CA PHE A 20 23.26 1.90 -0.34
C PHE A 20 22.13 1.94 -1.37
N ILE A 21 22.39 1.56 -2.62
CA ILE A 21 21.34 1.48 -3.66
C ILE A 21 20.24 0.49 -3.24
N LEU A 22 20.61 -0.69 -2.76
CA LEU A 22 19.64 -1.68 -2.26
C LEU A 22 18.83 -1.16 -1.08
N ALA A 23 19.45 -0.44 -0.15
CA ALA A 23 18.75 0.19 0.97
C ALA A 23 17.78 1.28 0.49
N SER A 24 18.17 2.10 -0.48
CA SER A 24 17.32 3.13 -1.07
C SER A 24 16.11 2.54 -1.79
N ILE A 25 16.27 1.40 -2.48
CA ILE A 25 15.13 0.69 -3.11
C ILE A 25 14.12 0.25 -2.05
N GLY A 26 14.57 -0.25 -0.90
CA GLY A 26 13.68 -0.58 0.21
C GLY A 26 12.92 0.63 0.74
N ALA A 27 13.59 1.79 0.88
CA ALA A 27 12.95 3.03 1.30
C ALA A 27 11.93 3.55 0.26
N MET A 28 12.24 3.46 -1.03
CA MET A 28 11.31 3.81 -2.11
C MET A 28 10.07 2.92 -2.10
N ASN A 29 10.22 1.62 -1.87
CA ASN A 29 9.10 0.68 -1.79
C ASN A 29 8.12 1.06 -0.67
N PHE A 30 8.64 1.46 0.49
CA PHE A 30 7.80 1.95 1.60
C PHE A 30 6.99 3.19 1.19
N GLY A 31 7.59 4.14 0.47
CA GLY A 31 6.88 5.31 -0.04
C GLY A 31 5.81 4.96 -1.08
N TYR A 32 6.10 4.00 -1.97
CA TYR A 32 5.18 3.52 -2.98
C TYR A 32 3.93 2.88 -2.37
N ASP A 33 4.09 1.98 -1.38
CA ASP A 33 2.98 1.30 -0.71
C ASP A 33 2.03 2.29 -0.02
N ASN A 34 2.59 3.31 0.65
CA ASN A 34 1.80 4.37 1.29
C ASN A 34 0.94 5.14 0.28
N ASN A 35 1.53 5.50 -0.86
CA ASN A 35 0.83 6.26 -1.89
C ASN A 35 -0.22 5.41 -2.60
N TRP A 36 0.09 4.15 -2.91
CA TRP A 36 -0.85 3.21 -3.51
C TRP A 36 -2.08 3.00 -2.63
N TRP A 37 -1.89 2.78 -1.33
CA TRP A 37 -2.99 2.58 -0.38
C TRP A 37 -3.90 3.82 -0.28
N SER A 38 -3.31 5.02 -0.23
CA SER A 38 -4.05 6.28 -0.24
C SER A 38 -4.92 6.42 -1.51
N GLY A 39 -4.35 6.10 -2.67
CA GLY A 39 -5.07 6.11 -3.95
C GLY A 39 -6.20 5.08 -4.00
N ALA A 40 -5.98 3.88 -3.47
CA ALA A 40 -6.98 2.82 -3.42
C ALA A 40 -8.20 3.23 -2.59
N ILE A 41 -7.99 3.83 -1.41
CA ILE A 41 -9.07 4.30 -0.53
C ILE A 41 -9.84 5.48 -1.15
N ALA A 42 -9.15 6.35 -1.89
CA ALA A 42 -9.77 7.51 -2.54
C ALA A 42 -10.54 7.15 -3.82
N SER A 43 -10.35 5.95 -4.37
CA SER A 43 -10.99 5.53 -5.62
C SER A 43 -12.52 5.46 -5.48
N LYS A 44 -13.24 5.81 -6.56
CA LYS A 44 -14.71 5.82 -6.56
C LYS A 44 -15.26 4.40 -6.53
N GLU A 45 -14.51 3.48 -7.12
CA GLU A 45 -14.75 2.05 -7.25
C GLU A 45 -14.69 1.38 -5.88
N PHE A 46 -13.67 1.69 -5.09
CA PHE A 46 -13.57 1.20 -3.71
C PHE A 46 -14.69 1.76 -2.82
N ASN A 47 -15.04 3.03 -2.99
CA ASN A 47 -16.17 3.64 -2.29
C ASN A 47 -17.53 3.10 -2.74
N ALA A 48 -17.67 2.60 -3.97
CA ALA A 48 -18.90 1.99 -4.44
C ALA A 48 -19.17 0.63 -3.79
N ASP A 49 -18.12 -0.16 -3.57
CA ASP A 49 -18.19 -1.52 -2.99
C ASP A 49 -18.23 -1.50 -1.45
N PHE A 50 -17.42 -0.64 -0.81
CA PHE A 50 -17.26 -0.61 0.65
C PHE A 50 -17.86 0.63 1.32
N GLY A 51 -18.26 1.64 0.55
CA GLY A 51 -18.86 2.86 1.08
C GLY A 51 -20.32 2.68 1.45
N ARG A 52 -20.79 3.53 2.36
CA ARG A 52 -22.22 3.68 2.69
C ARG A 52 -22.69 5.05 2.23
N TYR A 53 -24.00 5.21 2.06
CA TYR A 53 -24.59 6.53 1.89
C TYR A 53 -24.49 7.25 3.24
N VAL A 54 -23.54 8.17 3.36
CA VAL A 54 -23.30 8.92 4.61
C VAL A 54 -24.18 10.18 4.67
N ASP A 55 -24.47 10.80 3.52
CA ASP A 55 -25.07 12.14 3.41
C ASP A 55 -26.43 12.17 2.67
N GLY A 56 -27.03 11.00 2.39
CA GLY A 56 -28.37 10.87 1.74
C GLY A 56 -28.38 9.96 0.49
N PRO A 57 -29.57 9.59 -0.04
CA PRO A 57 -29.72 8.65 -1.17
C PRO A 57 -29.08 9.13 -2.48
N ASP A 58 -29.01 10.45 -2.69
CA ASP A 58 -28.55 11.09 -3.93
C ASP A 58 -27.07 11.50 -3.92
N GLN A 59 -26.34 11.20 -2.84
CA GLN A 59 -24.92 11.54 -2.72
C GLN A 59 -24.00 10.34 -3.01
N PRO A 60 -22.80 10.58 -3.57
CA PRO A 60 -21.85 9.51 -3.84
C PRO A 60 -21.48 8.79 -2.53
N LYS A 61 -21.54 7.46 -2.55
CA LYS A 61 -21.12 6.61 -1.42
C LYS A 61 -19.70 6.99 -1.00
N ARG A 62 -19.48 7.08 0.31
CA ARG A 62 -18.15 7.33 0.90
C ARG A 62 -17.91 6.33 2.02
N LEU A 63 -16.64 6.01 2.25
CA LEU A 63 -16.28 5.24 3.44
C LEU A 63 -16.62 6.03 4.71
N PRO A 64 -17.40 5.45 5.66
CA PRO A 64 -17.59 6.05 6.97
C PRO A 64 -16.25 6.31 7.67
N SER A 65 -16.14 7.41 8.42
CA SER A 65 -14.90 7.83 9.09
C SER A 65 -14.32 6.77 10.03
N SER A 66 -15.16 5.96 10.68
CA SER A 66 -14.74 4.85 11.54
C SER A 66 -14.03 3.73 10.76
N TRP A 67 -14.54 3.40 9.57
CA TRP A 67 -13.94 2.41 8.69
C TRP A 67 -12.66 2.93 8.05
N LEU A 68 -12.65 4.21 7.66
CA LEU A 68 -11.46 4.89 7.14
C LEU A 68 -10.31 4.92 8.17
N SER A 69 -10.64 5.21 9.43
CA SER A 69 -9.66 5.23 10.52
C SER A 69 -9.10 3.84 10.80
N THR A 70 -9.96 2.81 10.78
CA THR A 70 -9.50 1.43 10.93
C THR A 70 -8.63 1.01 9.74
N ALA A 71 -9.04 1.32 8.51
CA ALA A 71 -8.31 1.00 7.29
C ALA A 71 -6.95 1.69 7.17
N SER A 72 -6.79 2.91 7.71
CA SER A 72 -5.50 3.60 7.76
C SER A 72 -4.64 3.20 8.97
N GLY A 73 -5.27 2.87 10.11
CA GLY A 73 -4.57 2.48 11.33
C GLY A 73 -4.03 1.05 11.32
N THR A 74 -4.75 0.09 10.72
CA THR A 74 -4.33 -1.32 10.67
C THR A 74 -2.98 -1.53 9.97
N PRO A 75 -2.71 -0.93 8.79
CA PRO A 75 -1.40 -1.03 8.13
C PRO A 75 -0.25 -0.49 8.99
N ILE A 76 -0.46 0.66 9.64
CA ILE A 76 0.54 1.30 10.50
C ILE A 76 0.86 0.41 11.70
N ALA A 77 -0.16 -0.16 12.34
CA ALA A 77 0.04 -1.11 13.43
C ALA A 77 0.81 -2.35 12.97
N GLY A 78 0.49 -2.86 11.77
CA GLY A 78 1.23 -3.96 11.14
C GLY A 78 2.71 -3.64 10.92
N TRP A 79 3.04 -2.43 10.47
CA TRP A 79 4.44 -2.02 10.31
C TRP A 79 5.21 -1.94 11.62
N ILE A 80 4.59 -1.43 12.68
CA ILE A 80 5.24 -1.36 14.00
C ILE A 80 5.60 -2.76 14.47
N VAL A 81 4.64 -3.69 14.43
CA VAL A 81 4.86 -5.08 14.81
C VAL A 81 5.91 -5.74 13.90
N GLY A 82 5.83 -5.50 12.59
CA GLY A 82 6.80 -6.00 11.61
C GLY A 82 8.22 -5.51 11.89
N CYS A 83 8.40 -4.23 12.24
CA CYS A 83 9.69 -3.66 12.61
C CYS A 83 10.27 -4.29 13.89
N PHE A 84 9.43 -4.54 14.91
CA PHE A 84 9.87 -5.23 16.13
C PHE A 84 10.35 -6.64 15.83
N VAL A 85 9.58 -7.41 15.07
CA VAL A 85 9.94 -8.78 14.68
C VAL A 85 11.18 -8.80 13.79
N ALA A 86 11.28 -7.88 12.82
CA ALA A 86 12.44 -7.76 11.94
C ALA A 86 13.72 -7.39 12.70
N SER A 87 13.62 -6.51 13.71
CA SER A 87 14.74 -6.13 14.58
C SER A 87 15.27 -7.36 15.35
N TYR A 88 14.35 -8.12 15.95
CA TYR A 88 14.69 -9.37 16.64
C TYR A 88 15.34 -10.39 15.70
N LEU A 89 14.74 -10.65 14.55
CA LEU A 89 15.27 -11.59 13.55
C LEU A 89 16.65 -11.17 13.02
N THR A 90 16.88 -9.86 12.84
CA THR A 90 18.17 -9.34 12.36
C THR A 90 19.30 -9.65 13.35
N SER A 91 19.01 -9.57 14.66
CA SER A 91 19.99 -9.87 15.71
C SER A 91 20.32 -11.36 15.84
N SER A 92 19.37 -12.25 15.53
CA SER A 92 19.50 -13.69 15.73
C SER A 92 19.98 -14.46 14.48
N LEU A 93 19.43 -14.13 13.29
CA LEU A 93 19.67 -14.89 12.05
C LEU A 93 20.66 -14.22 11.08
N GLY A 94 21.11 -13.00 11.42
CA GLY A 94 21.99 -12.18 10.59
C GLY A 94 21.25 -11.42 9.48
N ARG A 95 21.87 -10.31 9.06
CA ARG A 95 21.25 -9.28 8.18
C ARG A 95 20.85 -9.80 6.80
N ARG A 96 21.64 -10.68 6.18
CA ARG A 96 21.37 -11.19 4.81
C ARG A 96 20.14 -12.11 4.75
N LYS A 97 19.99 -13.02 5.72
CA LYS A 97 18.87 -13.96 5.76
C LYS A 97 17.56 -13.26 6.13
N THR A 98 17.63 -12.31 7.04
CA THR A 98 16.46 -11.51 7.46
C THR A 98 15.87 -10.72 6.29
N ILE A 99 16.72 -10.09 5.46
CA ILE A 99 16.25 -9.39 4.25
C ILE A 99 15.56 -10.35 3.28
N MET A 100 16.10 -11.55 3.06
CA MET A 100 15.48 -12.54 2.17
C MET A 100 14.10 -13.00 2.67
N ILE A 101 13.96 -13.22 3.98
CA ILE A 101 12.68 -13.62 4.60
C ILE A 101 11.66 -12.48 4.49
N LEU A 102 12.06 -11.25 4.78
CA LEU A 102 11.21 -10.06 4.64
C LEU A 102 10.72 -9.88 3.19
N CYS A 103 11.60 -10.07 2.20
CA CYS A 103 11.23 -10.04 0.79
C CYS A 103 10.23 -11.15 0.43
N ALA A 104 10.40 -12.37 0.95
CA ALA A 104 9.47 -13.47 0.69
C ALA A 104 8.08 -13.20 1.28
N VAL A 105 8.01 -12.70 2.52
CA VAL A 105 6.73 -12.31 3.15
C VAL A 105 6.07 -11.16 2.38
N GLY A 106 6.86 -10.18 1.95
CA GLY A 106 6.37 -9.06 1.12
C GLY A 106 5.80 -9.52 -0.22
N LEU A 107 6.46 -10.47 -0.90
CA LEU A 107 5.97 -11.03 -2.16
C LEU A 107 4.61 -11.72 -1.98
N VAL A 108 4.45 -12.53 -0.93
CA VAL A 108 3.17 -13.19 -0.63
C VAL A 108 2.08 -12.14 -0.37
N GLY A 109 2.39 -11.08 0.37
CA GLY A 109 1.45 -9.98 0.63
C GLY A 109 1.01 -9.27 -0.66
N ILE A 110 1.95 -8.93 -1.54
CA ILE A 110 1.66 -8.27 -2.83
C ILE A 110 0.81 -9.17 -3.72
N ILE A 111 1.11 -10.47 -3.78
CA ILE A 111 0.31 -11.43 -4.57
C ILE A 111 -1.14 -11.40 -4.11
N ILE A 112 -1.40 -11.48 -2.80
CA ILE A 112 -2.76 -11.45 -2.25
C ILE A 112 -3.45 -10.12 -2.60
N ALA A 113 -2.78 -8.99 -2.40
CA ALA A 113 -3.33 -7.66 -2.69
C ALA A 113 -3.72 -7.49 -4.16
N VAL A 114 -2.86 -7.95 -5.08
CA VAL A 114 -3.12 -7.90 -6.53
C VAL A 114 -4.29 -8.80 -6.91
N HIS A 115 -4.37 -10.01 -6.35
CA HIS A 115 -5.48 -10.93 -6.65
C HIS A 115 -6.83 -10.39 -6.16
N VAL A 116 -6.86 -9.79 -4.98
CA VAL A 116 -8.07 -9.13 -4.47
C VAL A 116 -8.48 -7.96 -5.37
N CYS A 117 -7.53 -7.11 -5.77
CA CYS A 117 -7.80 -5.98 -6.67
C CYS A 117 -8.32 -6.44 -8.04
N MET A 118 -7.70 -7.45 -8.64
CA MET A 118 -8.13 -8.00 -9.94
C MET A 118 -9.53 -8.64 -9.85
N ALA A 119 -9.82 -9.38 -8.78
CA ALA A 119 -11.13 -9.99 -8.56
C ALA A 119 -12.25 -8.93 -8.45
N ILE A 120 -11.95 -7.80 -7.82
CA ILE A 120 -12.85 -6.64 -7.75
C ILE A 120 -13.06 -6.06 -9.17
N HIS A 121 -11.99 -5.81 -9.92
CA HIS A 121 -12.08 -5.24 -11.27
C HIS A 121 -12.88 -6.13 -12.26
N VAL A 122 -12.70 -7.45 -12.22
CA VAL A 122 -13.41 -8.40 -13.09
C VAL A 122 -14.91 -8.49 -12.75
N LYS A 123 -15.30 -8.35 -11.48
CA LYS A 123 -16.71 -8.32 -11.07
C LYS A 123 -17.43 -7.01 -11.38
N ILE A 124 -16.70 -5.90 -11.50
CA ILE A 124 -17.28 -4.55 -11.68
C ILE A 124 -17.34 -4.13 -13.15
N CYS A 125 -16.46 -4.62 -14.03
CA CYS A 125 -16.51 -4.35 -15.48
C CYS A 125 -17.88 -4.61 -16.15
N PRO A 126 -18.68 -5.65 -15.80
CA PRO A 126 -20.00 -5.82 -16.39
C PRO A 126 -21.08 -4.88 -15.81
N ARG A 127 -20.80 -4.14 -14.71
CA ARG A 127 -21.79 -3.29 -14.04
C ARG A 127 -21.74 -1.82 -14.47
N SER A 128 -20.57 -1.30 -14.85
CA SER A 128 -20.40 0.09 -15.30
C SER A 128 -21.17 0.40 -16.60
N GLY A 129 -21.28 -0.56 -17.54
CA GLY A 129 -22.05 -0.36 -18.78
C GLY A 129 -23.57 -0.42 -18.60
N ALA A 130 -24.06 -0.94 -17.47
CA ALA A 130 -25.49 -1.09 -17.20
C ALA A 130 -26.09 0.11 -16.44
N GLU A 131 -25.31 0.80 -15.59
CA GLU A 131 -25.80 2.01 -14.91
C GLU A 131 -25.79 3.25 -15.82
N GLU A 132 -24.85 3.35 -16.76
CA GLU A 132 -24.78 4.49 -17.69
C GLU A 132 -25.99 4.52 -18.64
N SER A 133 -26.51 3.35 -19.04
CA SER A 133 -27.70 3.24 -19.89
C SER A 133 -29.03 3.51 -19.15
N LEU A 134 -29.05 3.42 -17.81
CA LEU A 134 -30.24 3.65 -16.99
C LEU A 134 -30.36 5.12 -16.55
N ILE A 135 -29.23 5.81 -16.35
CA ILE A 135 -29.18 7.24 -16.06
C ILE A 135 -29.52 8.07 -17.32
N VAL A 136 -29.02 7.68 -18.50
CA VAL A 136 -29.35 8.37 -19.77
C VAL A 136 -30.85 8.22 -20.13
N ARG A 137 -31.49 7.10 -19.76
CA ARG A 137 -32.93 6.90 -19.97
C ARG A 137 -33.83 7.66 -18.99
N THR A 138 -33.33 7.99 -17.79
CA THR A 138 -34.11 8.72 -16.78
C THR A 138 -34.00 10.25 -16.97
N VAL A 139 -32.93 10.73 -17.63
CA VAL A 139 -32.73 12.17 -17.90
C VAL A 139 -33.38 12.61 -19.23
N GLN A 140 -33.76 11.68 -20.12
CA GLN A 140 -34.48 11.98 -21.38
C GLN A 140 -35.98 11.65 -21.35
N GLY A 141 -36.57 11.41 -20.17
CA GLY A 141 -38.00 11.14 -19.98
C GLY A 141 -38.75 12.33 -19.40
#